data_AF-A0A660UUX1-F1
#
_entry.id   AF-A0A660UUX1-F1
#
_cell.length_a   1.000
_cell.length_b   1.000
_cell.length_c   1.000
_cell.angle_alpha   90.00
_cell.angle_beta   90.00
_cell.angle_gamma   90.00
#
_symmetry.space_group_name_H-M   'P 1'
#
loop_
_entity.id
_entity.type
_entity.pdbx_description
1 polymer ?
#
loop_
_entity_poly.entity_id
_entity_poly.type
_entity_poly.pdbx_seq_one_letter_code
_entity_poly.pdbx_strand_id
1 'polypeptide(L)'
;AGVMDVMKVDIDEAKEAIKAAEKTSAPDEKSEALYQAVVSGARALLFVFGLEPKKDREVFAAFRQHLIEPGWVLPQTQQLLDAAIDWRMGDKDTISDSAIEAQNLVTRVEELFGSLDANLKFSVERLAQGGQTDITKEKTANYTIDLRGVACPLNFVKAKLELEKIPVGSVLDVLLDEGEPVRNVPESFTEQGQEIIEIKNLGDHFNVKVRRIK
;
A
#
# COMPACT_ATOMS: atom_id res chain seq x y z
N ALA A 1 -22.37 11.48 -15.46
CA ALA A 1 -21.19 10.98 -14.74
C ALA A 1 -21.09 9.49 -15.01
N GLY A 2 -19.93 9.00 -15.44
CA GLY A 2 -19.70 7.56 -15.59
C GLY A 2 -19.52 6.91 -14.22
N VAL A 3 -19.58 5.57 -14.15
CA VAL A 3 -19.38 4.83 -12.90
C VAL A 3 -18.06 5.20 -12.22
N MET A 4 -16.99 5.39 -13.00
CA MET A 4 -15.68 5.82 -12.51
C MET A 4 -15.68 7.19 -11.83
N ASP A 5 -16.52 8.12 -12.29
CA ASP A 5 -16.62 9.45 -11.68
C ASP A 5 -17.28 9.37 -10.30
N VAL A 6 -18.31 8.54 -10.16
CA VAL A 6 -19.00 8.31 -8.89
C VAL A 6 -18.06 7.67 -7.88
N MET A 7 -17.33 6.63 -8.30
CA MET A 7 -16.32 5.99 -7.46
C MET A 7 -15.22 6.95 -7.02
N LYS A 8 -14.77 7.82 -7.93
CA LYS A 8 -13.76 8.84 -7.61
C LYS A 8 -14.27 9.85 -6.58
N VAL A 9 -15.52 10.27 -6.68
CA VAL A 9 -16.15 11.15 -5.69
C VAL A 9 -16.14 10.50 -4.30
N ASP A 10 -16.52 9.22 -4.20
CA ASP A 10 -16.47 8.49 -2.92
C ASP A 10 -15.04 8.37 -2.37
N ILE A 11 -14.04 8.14 -3.22
CA ILE A 11 -12.62 8.08 -2.81
C ILE A 11 -12.12 9.45 -2.33
N ASP A 12 -12.45 10.52 -3.05
CA ASP A 12 -12.06 11.87 -2.69
C ASP A 12 -12.74 12.29 -1.36
N GLU A 13 -14.03 11.95 -1.18
CA GLU A 13 -14.75 12.15 0.08
C GLU A 13 -14.07 11.40 1.23
N ALA A 14 -13.71 10.13 1.02
CA ALA A 14 -13.01 9.34 2.03
C ALA A 14 -11.66 9.96 2.43
N LYS A 15 -10.91 10.47 1.46
CA LYS A 15 -9.61 11.13 1.70
C LYS A 15 -9.76 12.46 2.44
N GLU A 16 -10.76 13.26 2.10
CA GLU A 16 -11.03 14.50 2.84
C GLU A 16 -11.49 14.22 4.27
N ALA A 17 -12.26 13.15 4.49
CA ALA A 17 -12.67 12.70 5.82
C ALA A 17 -11.46 12.25 6.68
N ILE A 18 -10.49 11.53 6.11
CA ILE A 18 -9.22 11.23 6.81
C ILE A 18 -8.48 12.51 7.20
N LYS A 19 -8.34 13.48 6.28
CA LYS A 19 -7.69 14.77 6.59
C LYS A 19 -8.44 15.54 7.67
N ALA A 20 -9.77 15.47 7.71
CA ALA A 20 -10.56 16.10 8.76
C ALA A 20 -10.29 15.44 10.13
N ALA A 21 -10.24 14.10 10.17
CA ALA A 21 -9.90 13.34 11.38
C ALA A 21 -8.49 13.62 11.92
N GLU A 22 -7.53 13.93 11.04
CA GLU A 22 -6.16 14.32 11.41
C GLU A 22 -6.08 15.74 11.99
N LYS A 23 -6.97 16.65 11.56
CA LYS A 23 -6.95 18.07 11.94
C LYS A 23 -7.70 18.36 13.24
N THR A 24 -8.69 17.55 13.58
CA THR A 24 -9.49 17.74 14.79
C THR A 24 -8.88 17.02 16.00
N SER A 25 -8.91 17.68 17.15
CA SER A 25 -8.53 17.10 18.44
C SER A 25 -9.75 16.60 19.24
N ALA A 26 -10.97 16.86 18.75
CA ALA A 26 -12.20 16.44 19.40
C ALA A 26 -12.50 14.96 19.09
N PRO A 27 -12.61 14.06 20.09
CA PRO A 27 -12.81 12.62 19.86
C PRO A 27 -14.07 12.28 19.06
N ASP A 28 -15.17 13.00 19.28
CA ASP A 28 -16.45 12.76 18.60
C ASP A 28 -16.38 13.17 17.13
N GLU A 29 -15.85 14.37 16.84
CA GLU A 29 -15.63 14.84 15.47
C GLU A 29 -14.65 13.94 14.72
N LYS A 30 -13.61 13.47 15.40
CA LYS A 30 -12.64 12.53 14.85
C LYS A 30 -13.31 11.20 14.51
N SER A 31 -14.14 10.68 15.41
CA SER A 31 -14.86 9.42 15.19
C SER A 31 -15.85 9.51 14.03
N GLU A 32 -16.59 10.62 13.93
CA GLU A 32 -17.48 10.88 12.79
C GLU A 32 -16.70 10.96 11.47
N ALA A 33 -15.59 11.71 11.44
CA ALA A 33 -14.77 11.82 10.24
C ALA A 33 -14.16 10.46 9.84
N LEU A 34 -13.71 9.65 10.80
CA LEU A 34 -13.23 8.30 10.52
C LEU A 34 -14.36 7.38 10.02
N TYR A 35 -15.55 7.48 10.60
CA TYR A 35 -16.70 6.72 10.13
C TYR A 35 -17.05 7.05 8.68
N GLN A 36 -17.12 8.34 8.33
CA GLN A 36 -17.34 8.79 6.95
C GLN A 36 -16.26 8.27 6.00
N ALA A 37 -14.98 8.33 6.40
CA ALA A 37 -13.87 7.80 5.60
C ALA A 37 -14.04 6.31 5.30
N VAL A 38 -14.42 5.51 6.30
CA VAL A 38 -14.63 4.07 6.16
C VAL A 38 -15.82 3.76 5.27
N VAL A 39 -16.95 4.45 5.44
CA VAL A 39 -18.16 4.25 4.60
C VAL A 39 -17.91 4.62 3.15
N SER A 40 -17.41 5.83 2.87
CA SER A 40 -17.17 6.27 1.50
C SER A 40 -16.07 5.43 0.83
N GLY A 41 -15.00 5.10 1.54
CA GLY A 41 -13.94 4.23 1.04
C GLY A 41 -14.44 2.82 0.71
N ALA A 42 -15.27 2.23 1.56
CA ALA A 42 -15.86 0.92 1.30
C ALA A 42 -16.84 0.97 0.11
N ARG A 43 -17.71 1.98 0.05
CA ARG A 43 -18.72 2.14 -1.01
C ARG A 43 -18.10 2.30 -2.39
N ALA A 44 -16.99 3.05 -2.49
CA ALA A 44 -16.36 3.39 -3.75
C ALA A 44 -16.11 2.20 -4.68
N LEU A 45 -15.65 1.05 -4.17
CA LEU A 45 -15.32 -0.11 -5.00
C LEU A 45 -16.47 -1.07 -5.24
N LEU A 46 -17.63 -0.90 -4.59
CA LEU A 46 -18.77 -1.81 -4.76
C LEU A 46 -19.39 -1.70 -6.16
N PHE A 47 -19.29 -0.54 -6.79
CA PHE A 47 -19.72 -0.32 -8.16
C PHE A 47 -18.96 -1.20 -9.18
N VAL A 48 -17.71 -1.59 -8.89
CA VAL A 48 -16.93 -2.55 -9.71
C VAL A 48 -17.65 -3.88 -9.84
N PHE A 49 -18.38 -4.26 -8.79
CA PHE A 49 -19.16 -5.50 -8.71
C PHE A 49 -20.62 -5.31 -9.10
N GLY A 50 -21.01 -4.13 -9.58
CA GLY A 50 -22.40 -3.79 -9.90
C GLY A 50 -23.31 -3.68 -8.68
N LEU A 51 -22.75 -3.36 -7.51
CA LEU A 51 -23.49 -3.25 -6.26
C LEU A 51 -23.71 -1.79 -5.86
N GLU A 52 -24.96 -1.44 -5.57
CA GLU A 52 -25.38 -0.11 -5.13
C GLU A 52 -26.18 -0.21 -3.80
N PRO A 53 -25.52 -0.61 -2.70
CA PRO A 53 -26.18 -0.72 -1.40
C PRO A 53 -26.70 0.63 -0.91
N LYS A 54 -27.82 0.61 -0.18
CA LYS A 54 -28.48 1.84 0.31
C LYS A 54 -28.16 2.15 1.77
N LYS A 55 -27.63 1.17 2.51
CA LYS A 55 -27.35 1.27 3.93
C LYS A 55 -25.90 0.92 4.21
N ASP A 56 -25.28 1.59 5.18
CA ASP A 56 -23.87 1.39 5.55
C ASP A 56 -23.58 -0.07 5.96
N ARG A 57 -24.53 -0.72 6.64
CA ARG A 57 -24.42 -2.16 6.95
C ARG A 57 -24.35 -3.03 5.69
N GLU A 58 -25.10 -2.70 4.66
CA GLU A 58 -25.08 -3.40 3.37
C GLU A 58 -23.75 -3.11 2.64
N VAL A 59 -23.24 -1.88 2.73
CA VAL A 59 -21.91 -1.49 2.21
C VAL A 59 -20.83 -2.38 2.82
N PHE A 60 -20.77 -2.48 4.14
CA PHE A 60 -19.72 -3.26 4.81
C PHE A 60 -19.84 -4.76 4.57
N ALA A 61 -21.05 -5.31 4.54
CA ALA A 61 -21.27 -6.72 4.22
C ALA A 61 -20.79 -7.05 2.80
N ALA A 62 -21.16 -6.22 1.81
CA ALA A 62 -20.71 -6.38 0.43
C ALA A 62 -19.20 -6.20 0.31
N PHE A 63 -18.62 -5.21 1.00
CA PHE A 63 -17.18 -4.96 0.98
C PHE A 63 -16.40 -6.16 1.52
N ARG A 64 -16.84 -6.72 2.65
CA ARG A 64 -16.26 -7.94 3.20
C ARG A 64 -16.27 -9.07 2.16
N GLN A 65 -17.43 -9.37 1.59
CA GLN A 65 -17.63 -10.49 0.67
C GLN A 65 -16.81 -10.35 -0.62
N HIS A 66 -16.67 -9.14 -1.15
CA HIS A 66 -16.08 -8.92 -2.48
C HIS A 66 -14.63 -8.43 -2.45
N LEU A 67 -14.16 -7.87 -1.34
CA LEU A 67 -12.83 -7.28 -1.24
C LEU A 67 -11.98 -7.90 -0.14
N ILE A 68 -12.54 -8.23 1.02
CA ILE A 68 -11.78 -8.86 2.12
C ILE A 68 -11.64 -10.37 1.89
N GLU A 69 -12.74 -11.10 1.75
CA GLU A 69 -12.74 -12.57 1.59
C GLU A 69 -11.94 -13.04 0.36
N PRO A 70 -11.98 -12.35 -0.80
CA PRO A 70 -11.16 -12.72 -1.95
C PRO A 70 -9.70 -12.31 -1.82
N GLY A 71 -9.33 -11.54 -0.80
CA GLY A 71 -7.96 -11.13 -0.49
C GLY A 71 -7.49 -9.84 -1.15
N TRP A 72 -8.39 -8.99 -1.67
CA TRP A 72 -8.01 -7.69 -2.22
C TRP A 72 -7.64 -6.69 -1.12
N VAL A 73 -8.25 -6.85 0.04
CA VAL A 73 -8.05 -6.06 1.26
C VAL A 73 -7.70 -7.00 2.40
N LEU A 74 -6.91 -6.53 3.36
CA LEU A 74 -6.44 -7.33 4.49
C LEU A 74 -7.59 -7.81 5.39
N PRO A 75 -7.56 -9.04 5.91
CA PRO A 75 -8.59 -9.56 6.83
C PRO A 75 -8.79 -8.68 8.08
N GLN A 76 -7.74 -8.02 8.55
CA GLN A 76 -7.77 -7.13 9.73
C GLN A 76 -8.70 -5.94 9.53
N THR A 77 -8.96 -5.50 8.29
CA THR A 77 -9.94 -4.45 7.98
C THR A 77 -11.33 -4.81 8.48
N GLN A 78 -11.67 -6.09 8.64
CA GLN A 78 -12.95 -6.50 9.23
C GLN A 78 -13.18 -5.89 10.62
N GLN A 79 -12.13 -5.82 11.46
CA GLN A 79 -12.23 -5.27 12.81
C GLN A 79 -12.56 -3.77 12.80
N LEU A 80 -12.03 -3.04 11.81
CA LEU A 80 -12.35 -1.63 11.59
C LEU A 80 -13.82 -1.46 11.19
N LEU A 81 -14.33 -2.29 10.27
CA LEU A 81 -15.73 -2.22 9.83
C LEU A 81 -16.70 -2.53 10.99
N ASP A 82 -16.38 -3.55 11.78
CA ASP A 82 -17.18 -3.93 12.95
C ASP A 82 -17.17 -2.79 14.00
N ALA A 83 -16.00 -2.22 14.31
CA ALA A 83 -15.88 -1.08 15.23
C ALA A 83 -16.64 0.17 14.74
N ALA A 84 -16.64 0.43 13.43
CA ALA A 84 -17.39 1.53 12.83
C ALA A 84 -18.91 1.34 13.00
N ILE A 85 -19.42 0.11 12.85
CA ILE A 85 -20.84 -0.20 13.11
C ILE A 85 -21.17 -0.06 14.58
N ASP A 86 -20.36 -0.64 15.47
CA ASP A 86 -20.60 -0.58 16.92
C ASP A 86 -20.66 0.87 17.40
N TRP A 87 -19.75 1.71 16.92
CA TRP A 87 -19.77 3.14 17.21
C TRP A 87 -21.03 3.83 16.66
N ARG A 88 -21.41 3.55 15.41
CA ARG A 88 -22.61 4.13 14.81
C ARG A 88 -23.90 3.75 15.56
N MET A 89 -23.92 2.57 16.18
CA MET A 89 -25.01 2.04 16.98
C MET A 89 -25.01 2.55 18.43
N GLY A 90 -23.91 3.16 18.87
CA GLY A 90 -23.72 3.61 20.26
C GLY A 90 -23.21 2.52 21.21
N ASP A 91 -22.75 1.39 20.67
CA ASP A 91 -22.16 0.27 21.42
C ASP A 91 -20.65 0.48 21.71
N LYS A 92 -20.01 1.44 21.02
CA LYS A 92 -18.63 1.90 21.24
C LYS A 92 -18.58 3.43 21.33
N ASP A 93 -17.85 3.96 22.32
CA ASP A 93 -17.81 5.41 22.57
C ASP A 93 -17.05 6.21 21.50
N THR A 94 -15.95 5.64 20.97
CA THR A 94 -15.10 6.30 19.96
C THR A 94 -14.37 5.28 19.10
N ILE A 95 -14.08 5.65 17.84
CA ILE A 95 -13.20 4.89 16.93
C ILE A 95 -11.90 5.65 16.59
N SER A 96 -11.55 6.64 17.41
CA SER A 96 -10.33 7.45 17.22
C SER A 96 -9.04 6.63 17.26
N ASP A 97 -9.08 5.46 17.92
CA ASP A 97 -8.04 4.44 17.99
C ASP A 97 -7.79 3.78 16.63
N SER A 98 -8.80 3.77 15.75
CA SER A 98 -8.78 3.07 14.47
C SER A 98 -8.34 3.96 13.28
N ALA A 99 -7.69 5.09 13.57
CA ALA A 99 -7.35 6.10 12.57
C ALA A 99 -6.35 5.59 11.52
N ILE A 100 -5.38 4.79 11.96
CA ILE A 100 -4.36 4.21 11.08
C ILE A 100 -5.00 3.18 10.16
N GLU A 101 -5.88 2.35 10.69
CA GLU A 101 -6.63 1.33 9.97
C GLU A 101 -7.54 1.96 8.90
N ALA A 102 -8.23 3.05 9.24
CA ALA A 102 -9.05 3.81 8.29
C ALA A 102 -8.20 4.42 7.17
N GLN A 103 -7.05 5.02 7.49
CA GLN A 103 -6.12 5.55 6.50
C GLN A 103 -5.57 4.44 5.58
N ASN A 104 -5.22 3.28 6.14
CA ASN A 104 -4.76 2.12 5.38
C ASN A 104 -5.84 1.60 4.43
N LEU A 105 -7.09 1.53 4.89
CA LEU A 105 -8.24 1.16 4.07
C LEU A 105 -8.38 2.12 2.87
N VAL A 106 -8.45 3.43 3.12
CA VAL A 106 -8.63 4.44 2.06
C VAL A 106 -7.47 4.40 1.06
N THR A 107 -6.23 4.26 1.55
CA THR A 107 -5.05 4.14 0.69
C THR A 107 -5.13 2.89 -0.19
N ARG A 108 -5.52 1.75 0.37
CA ARG A 108 -5.65 0.50 -0.38
C ARG A 108 -6.79 0.57 -1.41
N VAL A 109 -7.91 1.21 -1.05
CA VAL A 109 -9.03 1.44 -1.96
C VAL A 109 -8.60 2.31 -3.15
N GLU A 110 -7.85 3.39 -2.90
CA GLU A 110 -7.31 4.25 -3.96
C GLU A 110 -6.34 3.48 -4.88
N GLU A 111 -5.48 2.64 -4.33
CA GLU A 111 -4.58 1.77 -5.10
C GLU A 111 -5.36 0.79 -5.98
N LEU A 112 -6.38 0.11 -5.43
CA LEU A 112 -7.25 -0.79 -6.17
C LEU A 112 -7.98 -0.05 -7.30
N PHE A 113 -8.55 1.12 -7.02
CA PHE A 113 -9.20 1.97 -8.02
C PHE A 113 -8.25 2.39 -9.14
N GLY A 114 -7.04 2.84 -8.81
CA GLY A 114 -6.01 3.22 -9.78
C GLY A 114 -5.51 2.05 -10.64
N SER A 115 -5.71 0.81 -10.17
CA SER A 115 -5.34 -0.40 -10.90
C SER A 115 -6.42 -0.94 -11.86
N LEU A 116 -7.59 -0.31 -11.92
CA LEU A 116 -8.69 -0.81 -12.75
C LEU A 116 -8.33 -0.74 -14.24
N ASP A 117 -8.46 -1.89 -14.92
CA ASP A 117 -8.34 -1.97 -16.37
C ASP A 117 -9.62 -1.52 -17.09
N ALA A 118 -9.62 -1.54 -18.42
CA ALA A 118 -10.77 -1.17 -19.24
C ALA A 118 -12.01 -2.07 -19.03
N ASN A 119 -11.87 -3.21 -18.34
CA ASN A 119 -12.95 -4.14 -17.99
C ASN A 119 -13.31 -4.09 -16.50
N LEU A 120 -12.85 -3.07 -15.77
CA LEU A 120 -13.05 -2.90 -14.32
C LEU A 120 -12.49 -4.07 -13.51
N LYS A 121 -11.37 -4.65 -13.94
CA LYS A 121 -10.64 -5.67 -13.16
C LYS A 121 -9.44 -5.04 -12.47
N PHE A 122 -9.20 -5.44 -11.23
CA PHE A 122 -7.98 -5.08 -10.52
C PHE A 122 -6.77 -5.74 -11.17
N SER A 123 -5.75 -4.94 -11.47
CA SER A 123 -4.47 -5.40 -12.02
C SER A 123 -3.36 -5.52 -10.97
N VAL A 124 -3.64 -5.20 -9.71
CA VAL A 124 -2.71 -5.36 -8.57
C VAL A 124 -2.80 -6.76 -7.95
N GLU A 125 -1.80 -7.14 -7.16
CA GLU A 125 -1.80 -8.41 -6.43
C GLU A 125 -2.76 -8.41 -5.22
N ARG A 126 -3.27 -9.61 -4.90
CA ARG A 126 -4.09 -9.86 -3.72
C ARG A 126 -3.19 -10.05 -2.50
N LEU A 127 -3.58 -9.46 -1.38
CA LEU A 127 -2.83 -9.50 -0.12
C LEU A 127 -2.97 -10.83 0.63
N ALA A 128 -3.91 -11.71 0.27
CA ALA A 128 -4.19 -12.96 1.00
C ALA A 128 -3.78 -14.26 0.27
N GLN A 129 -3.21 -14.21 -0.93
CA GLN A 129 -2.62 -15.40 -1.57
C GLN A 129 -1.17 -15.52 -1.09
N GLY A 130 -0.93 -16.44 -0.14
CA GLY A 130 0.32 -16.53 0.60
C GLY A 130 1.58 -16.77 -0.26
N GLY A 131 2.70 -16.19 0.17
CA GLY A 131 4.03 -16.69 -0.19
C GLY A 131 5.10 -15.68 -0.65
N GLN A 132 5.13 -14.45 -0.16
CA GLN A 132 6.41 -13.78 0.16
C GLN A 132 6.17 -12.49 0.94
N THR A 133 6.87 -12.39 2.06
CA THR A 133 6.97 -11.22 2.91
C THR A 133 7.79 -10.15 2.23
N ASP A 134 7.15 -9.21 1.53
CA ASP A 134 7.73 -7.89 1.29
C ASP A 134 6.94 -6.85 2.10
N ILE A 135 7.21 -6.87 3.40
CA ILE A 135 6.86 -5.76 4.29
C ILE A 135 8.09 -4.87 4.39
N THR A 136 8.06 -3.75 3.68
CA THR A 136 8.10 -2.41 4.28
C THR A 136 7.81 -1.37 3.19
N LYS A 137 6.53 -0.99 3.06
CA LYS A 137 6.10 0.22 2.34
C LYS A 137 6.24 1.39 3.32
N GLU A 138 7.47 1.84 3.58
CA GLU A 138 7.67 3.24 3.98
C GLU A 138 7.68 4.09 2.71
N LYS A 139 7.09 5.28 2.84
CA LYS A 139 6.76 6.19 1.76
C LYS A 139 8.05 6.81 1.18
N THR A 140 8.71 6.09 0.29
CA THR A 140 9.66 6.62 -0.71
C THR A 140 9.44 5.76 -1.95
N ALA A 141 9.55 6.29 -3.16
CA ALA A 141 9.40 5.45 -4.35
C ALA A 141 10.38 4.27 -4.25
N ASN A 142 9.87 3.04 -4.08
CA ASN A 142 10.70 1.85 -3.93
C ASN A 142 11.28 1.53 -5.31
N TYR A 143 12.52 1.94 -5.52
CA TYR A 143 13.29 1.51 -6.66
C TYR A 143 13.95 0.19 -6.28
N THR A 144 13.60 -0.88 -6.98
CA THR A 144 14.13 -2.21 -6.71
C THR A 144 14.57 -2.85 -8.01
N ILE A 145 15.73 -3.50 -8.01
CA ILE A 145 16.23 -4.28 -9.13
C ILE A 145 16.62 -5.68 -8.67
N ASP A 146 16.09 -6.70 -9.34
CA ASP A 146 16.48 -8.10 -9.12
C ASP A 146 17.61 -8.48 -10.08
N LEU A 147 18.76 -8.83 -9.49
CA LEU A 147 19.96 -9.25 -10.21
C LEU A 147 20.41 -10.66 -9.80
N ARG A 148 19.54 -11.44 -9.16
CA ARG A 148 19.76 -12.86 -8.94
C ARG A 148 19.87 -13.60 -10.27
N GLY A 149 20.80 -14.54 -10.35
CA GLY A 149 21.21 -15.23 -11.58
C GLY A 149 22.00 -14.38 -12.58
N VAL A 150 22.31 -13.10 -12.28
CA VAL A 150 23.10 -12.24 -13.18
C VAL A 150 24.58 -12.36 -12.83
N ALA A 151 25.33 -13.00 -13.73
CA ALA A 151 26.78 -13.17 -13.56
C ALA A 151 27.55 -11.83 -13.56
N CYS A 152 28.65 -11.78 -12.82
CA CYS A 152 29.63 -10.70 -12.90
C CYS A 152 30.21 -10.59 -14.34
N PRO A 153 30.51 -9.38 -14.84
CA PRO A 153 30.36 -8.06 -14.20
C PRO A 153 28.99 -7.40 -14.47
N LEU A 154 28.05 -8.12 -15.09
CA LEU A 154 26.80 -7.54 -15.57
C LEU A 154 25.86 -7.10 -14.43
N ASN A 155 25.95 -7.73 -13.27
CA ASN A 155 25.19 -7.35 -12.07
C ASN A 155 25.45 -5.88 -11.70
N PHE A 156 26.70 -5.48 -11.54
CA PHE A 156 27.03 -4.10 -11.17
C PHE A 156 26.62 -3.10 -12.26
N VAL A 157 26.85 -3.43 -13.54
CA VAL A 157 26.49 -2.55 -14.67
C VAL A 157 24.98 -2.27 -14.67
N LYS A 158 24.15 -3.31 -14.49
CA LYS A 158 22.69 -3.15 -14.43
C LYS A 158 22.25 -2.39 -13.18
N ALA A 159 22.83 -2.70 -12.02
CA ALA A 159 22.53 -2.00 -10.77
C ALA A 159 22.83 -0.49 -10.88
N LYS A 160 23.97 -0.15 -11.49
CA LYS A 160 24.35 1.24 -11.73
C LYS A 160 23.38 1.97 -12.66
N LEU A 161 23.00 1.35 -13.77
CA LEU A 161 22.06 1.96 -14.72
C LEU A 161 20.70 2.23 -14.10
N GLU A 162 20.21 1.33 -13.23
CA GLU A 162 18.98 1.60 -12.48
C GLU A 162 19.17 2.71 -11.45
N LEU A 163 20.29 2.75 -10.73
CA LEU A 163 20.58 3.86 -9.80
C LEU A 163 20.65 5.21 -10.53
N GLU A 164 21.18 5.27 -11.75
CA GLU A 164 21.26 6.50 -12.55
C GLU A 164 19.90 7.00 -13.05
N LYS A 165 18.90 6.12 -13.17
CA LYS A 165 17.53 6.47 -13.57
C LYS A 165 16.69 7.10 -12.45
N ILE A 166 17.14 6.99 -11.20
CA ILE A 166 16.36 7.42 -10.03
C ILE A 166 16.88 8.73 -9.46
N PRO A 167 16.04 9.61 -8.86
CA PRO A 167 16.48 10.91 -8.38
C PRO A 167 17.57 10.83 -7.30
N VAL A 168 18.49 11.80 -7.27
CA VAL A 168 19.48 11.95 -6.19
C VAL A 168 18.76 12.06 -4.84
N GLY A 169 19.26 11.34 -3.83
CA GLY A 169 18.64 11.17 -2.52
C GLY A 169 17.73 9.94 -2.41
N SER A 170 17.37 9.30 -3.54
CA SER A 170 16.55 8.09 -3.55
C SER A 170 17.36 6.84 -3.22
N VAL A 171 16.69 5.79 -2.74
CA VAL A 171 17.30 4.51 -2.38
C VAL A 171 16.90 3.46 -3.40
N LEU A 172 17.87 2.66 -3.86
CA LEU A 172 17.70 1.48 -4.71
C LEU A 172 17.94 0.22 -3.87
N ASP A 173 16.96 -0.66 -3.81
CA ASP A 173 17.11 -2.05 -3.33
C ASP A 173 17.67 -2.92 -4.46
N VAL A 174 18.77 -3.62 -4.21
CA VAL A 174 19.46 -4.49 -5.18
C VAL A 174 19.47 -5.92 -4.64
N LEU A 175 18.71 -6.82 -5.29
CA LEU A 175 18.68 -8.23 -4.92
C LEU A 175 19.80 -9.00 -5.62
N LEU A 176 20.62 -9.71 -4.86
CA LEU A 176 21.84 -10.39 -5.32
C LEU A 176 21.93 -11.80 -4.76
N ASP A 177 22.50 -12.71 -5.53
CA ASP A 177 22.82 -14.05 -5.05
C ASP A 177 23.90 -14.02 -3.96
N GLU A 178 23.92 -15.06 -3.14
CA GLU A 178 25.02 -15.34 -2.24
C GLU A 178 26.35 -15.53 -3.00
N GLY A 179 27.46 -15.10 -2.39
CA GLY A 179 28.80 -15.28 -2.94
C GLY A 179 29.44 -13.98 -3.43
N GLU A 180 29.99 -13.98 -4.64
CA GLU A 180 30.69 -12.82 -5.21
C GLU A 180 29.80 -11.57 -5.46
N PRO A 181 28.54 -11.71 -5.93
CA PRO A 181 27.69 -10.55 -6.24
C PRO A 181 27.45 -9.61 -5.05
N VAL A 182 27.07 -10.16 -3.88
CA VAL A 182 26.83 -9.37 -2.65
C VAL A 182 28.10 -8.73 -2.08
N ARG A 183 29.29 -9.18 -2.47
CA ARG A 183 30.56 -8.57 -2.04
C ARG A 183 30.99 -7.47 -2.99
N ASN A 184 30.96 -7.75 -4.29
CA ASN A 184 31.53 -6.87 -5.31
C ASN A 184 30.62 -5.67 -5.62
N VAL A 185 29.29 -5.84 -5.58
CA VAL A 185 28.34 -4.78 -5.94
C VAL A 185 28.32 -3.63 -4.91
N PRO A 186 28.22 -3.87 -3.58
CA PRO A 186 28.32 -2.79 -2.59
C PRO A 186 29.66 -2.06 -2.59
N GLU A 187 30.76 -2.80 -2.78
CA GLU A 187 32.11 -2.24 -2.88
C GLU A 187 32.22 -1.30 -4.08
N SER A 188 31.76 -1.76 -5.26
CA SER A 188 31.74 -0.95 -6.48
C SER A 188 30.88 0.33 -6.33
N PHE A 189 29.75 0.26 -5.61
CA PHE A 189 28.94 1.45 -5.33
C PHE A 189 29.64 2.44 -4.39
N THR A 190 30.34 1.93 -3.38
CA THR A 190 31.13 2.74 -2.44
C THR A 190 32.30 3.42 -3.16
N GLU A 191 33.02 2.71 -4.04
CA GLU A 191 34.07 3.27 -4.90
C GLU A 191 33.54 4.36 -5.83
N GLN A 192 32.31 4.21 -6.31
CA GLN A 192 31.63 5.25 -7.09
C GLN A 192 31.11 6.41 -6.24
N GLY A 193 31.28 6.39 -4.91
CA GLY A 193 30.86 7.45 -4.00
C GLY A 193 29.35 7.48 -3.73
N GLN A 194 28.68 6.33 -3.83
CA GLN A 194 27.30 6.12 -3.39
C GLN A 194 27.28 5.59 -1.95
N GLU A 195 26.16 5.74 -1.25
CA GLU A 195 26.04 5.32 0.16
C GLU A 195 25.32 3.96 0.26
N ILE A 196 25.94 2.98 0.94
CA ILE A 196 25.26 1.73 1.29
C ILE A 196 24.50 1.94 2.59
N ILE A 197 23.18 1.81 2.53
CA ILE A 197 22.28 2.01 3.67
C ILE A 197 22.17 0.73 4.50
N GLU A 198 22.01 -0.40 3.82
CA GLU A 198 21.73 -1.68 4.47
C GLU A 198 22.16 -2.84 3.58
N ILE A 199 22.67 -3.91 4.19
CA ILE A 199 22.84 -5.21 3.54
C ILE A 199 22.11 -6.23 4.40
N LYS A 200 21.05 -6.82 3.86
CA LYS A 200 20.19 -7.76 4.56
C LYS A 200 20.28 -9.13 3.90
N ASN A 201 20.61 -10.15 4.70
CA ASN A 201 20.53 -11.55 4.27
C ASN A 201 19.06 -12.01 4.40
N LEU A 202 18.48 -12.48 3.31
CA LEU A 202 17.10 -12.97 3.23
C LEU A 202 17.01 -14.51 3.20
N GLY A 203 18.14 -15.19 3.34
CA GLY A 203 18.26 -16.65 3.43
C GLY A 203 18.79 -17.26 2.15
N ASP A 204 18.04 -17.14 1.06
CA ASP A 204 18.39 -17.63 -0.28
C ASP A 204 19.08 -16.58 -1.16
N HIS A 205 19.01 -15.31 -0.78
CA HIS A 205 19.62 -14.18 -1.47
C HIS A 205 19.85 -13.00 -0.51
N PHE A 206 20.47 -11.94 -1.02
CA PHE A 206 20.77 -10.72 -0.27
C PHE A 206 20.05 -9.52 -0.88
N ASN A 207 19.60 -8.60 -0.04
CA ASN A 207 19.16 -7.27 -0.46
C ASN A 207 20.21 -6.24 -0.01
N VAL A 208 20.73 -5.47 -0.97
CA VAL A 208 21.63 -4.33 -0.73
C VAL A 208 20.88 -3.04 -1.04
N LYS A 209 20.69 -2.19 -0.03
CA LYS A 209 20.14 -0.84 -0.19
C LYS A 209 21.24 0.16 -0.46
N VAL A 210 21.13 0.88 -1.57
CA VAL A 210 22.08 1.90 -2.00
C VAL A 210 21.36 3.23 -2.18
N ARG A 211 21.78 4.26 -1.45
CA ARG A 211 21.28 5.63 -1.66
C ARG A 211 22.12 6.33 -2.71
N ARG A 212 21.43 6.94 -3.68
CA ARG A 212 22.05 7.81 -4.66
C ARG A 212 22.47 9.13 -4.02
N ILE A 213 23.76 9.42 -3.99
CA ILE A 213 24.33 10.66 -3.41
C ILE A 213 24.63 11.72 -4.49
N LYS A 214 24.86 11.31 -5.73
CA LYS A 214 25.17 12.18 -6.89
C LYS A 214 24.57 11.65 -8.18
#